data_AF-A0A936H7P8-F1
#
_entry.id   AF-A0A936H7P8-F1
#
_cell.length_a   1.000
_cell.length_b   1.000
_cell.length_c   1.000
_cell.angle_alpha   90.00
_cell.angle_beta   90.00
_cell.angle_gamma   90.00
#
_symmetry.space_group_name_H-M   'P 1'
#
loop_
_entity.id
_entity.type
_entity.pdbx_description
1 polymer ?
#
loop_
_entity_poly.entity_id
_entity_poly.type
_entity_poly.pdbx_seq_one_letter_code
_entity_poly.pdbx_strand_id
1 'polypeptide(L)'
;MVDLEGRPRFRHVARNRLQADPRRQTGTGRKAQRLPSLPARAGRPRAVRANAGLWPGGAIDPDRLPPKDRLDHYRAERERLKLEAEQRLTLSATEVEAAVSKILKALAQQIETLPARLERDFGLTAAETARLYPAMDAARESLHAAAVEALRA
;
A
#
# COMPACT_ATOMS: atom_id res chain seq x y z
N MET A 1 -13.12 -24.75 7.98
CA MET A 1 -13.61 -26.14 8.02
C MET A 1 -13.44 -26.74 6.63
N VAL A 2 -12.37 -27.49 6.45
CA VAL A 2 -11.95 -28.18 5.20
C VAL A 2 -12.38 -29.65 5.34
N ASP A 3 -12.70 -30.35 4.25
CA ASP A 3 -12.94 -31.80 4.30
C ASP A 3 -11.63 -32.60 4.33
N LEU A 4 -11.75 -33.92 4.58
CA LEU A 4 -10.65 -34.87 4.77
C LEU A 4 -9.70 -35.03 3.56
N GLU A 5 -9.93 -34.30 2.46
CA GLU A 5 -9.05 -34.23 1.27
C GLU A 5 -8.49 -32.82 1.00
N GLY A 6 -8.63 -31.87 1.94
CA GLY A 6 -7.94 -30.57 1.89
C GLY A 6 -8.45 -29.57 0.85
N ARG A 7 -9.70 -29.68 0.37
CA ARG A 7 -10.29 -28.73 -0.59
C ARG A 7 -11.16 -27.65 0.11
N PRO A 8 -11.09 -26.38 -0.30
CA PRO A 8 -11.92 -25.34 0.30
C PRO A 8 -13.40 -25.50 -0.09
N ARG A 9 -14.28 -25.63 0.92
CA ARG A 9 -15.73 -25.66 0.74
C ARG A 9 -16.27 -24.27 0.43
N PHE A 10 -16.58 -24.00 -0.82
CA PHE A 10 -17.30 -22.79 -1.24
C PHE A 10 -18.80 -22.94 -0.94
N ARG A 11 -19.35 -22.07 -0.08
CA ARG A 11 -20.80 -21.92 0.10
C ARG A 11 -21.42 -21.37 -1.19
N HIS A 12 -22.28 -22.15 -1.81
CA HIS A 12 -23.15 -21.72 -2.90
C HIS A 12 -24.14 -20.66 -2.37
N VAL A 13 -24.04 -19.43 -2.87
CA VAL A 13 -25.07 -18.39 -2.67
C VAL A 13 -26.05 -18.48 -3.83
N ALA A 14 -27.33 -18.69 -3.49
CA ALA A 14 -28.43 -18.89 -4.42
C ALA A 14 -28.62 -17.66 -5.34
N ARG A 15 -28.70 -17.92 -6.65
CA ARG A 15 -29.11 -16.93 -7.66
C ARG A 15 -30.61 -16.68 -7.52
N ASN A 16 -30.99 -15.48 -7.09
CA ASN A 16 -32.39 -15.08 -7.01
C ASN A 16 -32.92 -14.79 -8.42
N ARG A 17 -33.87 -15.62 -8.87
CA ARG A 17 -34.45 -15.63 -10.22
C ARG A 17 -35.64 -14.66 -10.21
N LEU A 18 -35.43 -13.43 -10.70
CA LEU A 18 -36.52 -12.49 -10.98
C LEU A 18 -37.43 -13.11 -12.06
N GLN A 19 -38.62 -13.56 -11.64
CA GLN A 19 -39.68 -13.98 -12.54
C GLN A 19 -40.32 -12.73 -13.15
N ALA A 20 -40.29 -12.63 -14.48
CA ALA A 20 -41.00 -11.60 -15.23
C ALA A 20 -42.46 -12.06 -15.43
N ASP A 21 -43.41 -11.24 -14.97
CA ASP A 21 -44.86 -11.44 -15.11
C ASP A 21 -45.31 -11.03 -16.53
N PRO A 22 -45.88 -11.93 -17.36
CA PRO A 22 -46.16 -11.65 -18.76
C PRO A 22 -47.64 -11.38 -19.00
N ARG A 23 -48.30 -10.46 -18.26
CA ARG A 23 -49.67 -10.01 -18.61
C ARG A 23 -49.94 -8.55 -18.23
N ARG A 24 -49.64 -7.62 -19.16
CA ARG A 24 -50.50 -6.46 -19.43
C ARG A 24 -50.19 -5.90 -20.81
N GLN A 25 -51.08 -6.24 -21.74
CA GLN A 25 -51.13 -5.73 -23.09
C GLN A 25 -51.68 -4.29 -23.14
N THR A 26 -51.18 -3.55 -24.14
CA THR A 26 -51.89 -2.58 -25.00
C THR A 26 -52.55 -1.35 -24.41
N GLY A 27 -52.11 -0.18 -24.88
CA GLY A 27 -52.80 1.10 -24.67
C GLY A 27 -52.16 2.27 -25.42
N THR A 28 -52.39 2.32 -26.74
CA THR A 28 -52.79 3.54 -27.49
C THR A 28 -52.17 4.91 -27.13
N GLY A 29 -51.36 5.41 -28.07
CA GLY A 29 -51.38 6.79 -28.58
C GLY A 29 -51.37 7.96 -27.60
N ARG A 30 -50.19 8.58 -27.40
CA ARG A 30 -50.09 10.01 -27.04
C ARG A 30 -48.97 10.69 -27.85
N LYS A 31 -49.36 11.85 -28.37
CA LYS A 31 -48.75 12.67 -29.41
C LYS A 31 -47.31 13.07 -29.13
N ALA A 32 -46.46 13.01 -30.16
CA ALA A 32 -45.13 13.61 -30.18
C ALA A 32 -45.23 15.11 -29.90
N GLN A 33 -44.77 15.53 -28.73
CA GLN A 33 -44.66 16.95 -28.40
C GLN A 33 -43.46 17.51 -29.17
N ARG A 34 -43.72 18.37 -30.16
CA ARG A 34 -42.71 19.14 -30.86
C ARG A 34 -42.04 20.08 -29.86
N LEU A 35 -40.74 19.90 -29.62
CA LEU A 35 -39.93 20.88 -28.91
C LEU A 35 -39.87 22.19 -29.72
N PRO A 36 -40.05 23.37 -29.10
CA PRO A 36 -39.87 24.64 -29.79
C PRO A 36 -38.38 24.85 -30.13
N SER A 37 -38.12 25.31 -31.34
CA SER A 37 -36.78 25.68 -31.81
C SER A 37 -36.24 26.87 -31.01
N LEU A 38 -35.17 26.66 -30.24
CA LEU A 38 -34.43 27.75 -29.59
C LEU A 38 -33.69 28.59 -30.66
N PRO A 39 -33.74 29.93 -30.60
CA PRO A 39 -32.99 30.77 -31.52
C PRO A 39 -31.49 30.63 -31.28
N ALA A 40 -30.73 30.50 -32.36
CA ALA A 40 -29.27 30.45 -32.36
C ALA A 40 -28.68 31.78 -31.88
N ARG A 41 -28.49 31.94 -30.57
CA ARG A 41 -27.69 33.04 -30.03
C ARG A 41 -26.22 32.71 -30.22
N ALA A 42 -25.62 33.41 -31.19
CA ALA A 42 -24.20 33.43 -31.47
C ALA A 42 -23.39 33.73 -30.20
N GLY A 43 -22.39 32.90 -29.94
CA GLY A 43 -21.49 33.02 -28.81
C GLY A 43 -20.94 31.67 -28.39
N ARG A 44 -20.25 30.95 -29.28
CA ARG A 44 -19.42 29.81 -28.86
C ARG A 44 -18.34 30.37 -27.93
N PRO A 45 -18.21 29.93 -26.67
CA PRO A 45 -17.07 30.33 -25.86
C PRO A 45 -15.80 29.87 -26.59
N ARG A 46 -14.89 30.82 -26.81
CA ARG A 46 -13.57 30.58 -27.39
C ARG A 46 -12.89 29.51 -26.54
N ALA A 47 -12.83 28.28 -27.05
CA ALA A 47 -12.03 27.23 -26.42
C ALA A 47 -10.59 27.71 -26.41
N VAL A 48 -10.10 28.11 -25.23
CA VAL A 48 -8.67 28.27 -25.00
C VAL A 48 -8.10 26.87 -25.18
N ARG A 49 -7.44 26.64 -26.31
CA ARG A 49 -6.70 25.41 -26.55
C ARG A 49 -5.48 25.46 -25.64
N ALA A 50 -5.63 24.97 -24.41
CA ALA A 50 -4.50 24.65 -23.56
C ALA A 50 -3.66 23.63 -24.35
N ASN A 51 -2.44 24.01 -24.70
CA ASN A 51 -1.49 23.11 -25.33
C ASN A 51 -1.21 22.00 -24.31
N ALA A 52 -1.85 20.84 -24.47
CA ALA A 52 -1.66 19.70 -23.62
C ALA A 52 -0.20 19.28 -23.77
N GLY A 53 0.63 19.65 -22.80
CA GLY A 53 1.93 19.03 -22.64
C GLY A 53 1.68 17.60 -22.19
N LEU A 54 1.64 16.69 -23.17
CA LEU A 54 1.67 15.27 -22.90
C LEU A 54 3.04 14.94 -22.31
N TRP A 55 3.05 14.46 -21.06
CA TRP A 55 4.14 13.73 -20.46
C TRP A 55 4.25 12.34 -21.13
N PRO A 56 5.42 11.65 -21.13
CA PRO A 56 5.52 10.30 -21.68
C PRO A 56 4.45 9.38 -21.08
N GLY A 57 3.59 8.80 -21.94
CA GLY A 57 2.49 7.91 -21.54
C GLY A 57 1.07 8.52 -21.58
N GLY A 58 0.89 9.75 -22.06
CA GLY A 58 -0.45 10.33 -22.24
C GLY A 58 -1.03 11.01 -21.00
N ALA A 59 -0.24 11.13 -19.93
CA ALA A 59 -0.60 11.91 -18.76
C ALA A 59 -0.41 13.42 -19.02
N ILE A 60 -1.33 14.23 -18.49
CA ILE A 60 -1.20 15.69 -18.51
C ILE A 60 -0.12 16.07 -17.50
N ASP A 61 0.90 16.80 -17.95
CA ASP A 61 1.92 17.37 -17.08
C ASP A 61 1.28 18.28 -16.02
N PRO A 62 1.36 17.95 -14.71
CA PRO A 62 0.70 18.72 -13.65
C PRO A 62 1.22 20.16 -13.56
N ASP A 63 2.46 20.43 -13.99
CA ASP A 63 3.03 21.78 -13.98
C ASP A 63 2.47 22.69 -15.09
N ARG A 64 1.77 22.11 -16.06
CA ARG A 64 1.07 22.82 -17.12
C ARG A 64 -0.42 23.01 -16.85
N LEU A 65 -0.93 22.46 -15.75
CA LEU A 65 -2.30 22.68 -15.32
C LEU A 65 -2.52 24.12 -14.83
N PRO A 66 -3.72 24.69 -15.04
CA PRO A 66 -4.14 25.92 -14.37
C PRO A 66 -3.93 25.83 -12.86
N PRO A 67 -3.66 26.94 -12.15
CA PRO A 67 -3.31 26.91 -10.72
C PRO A 67 -4.28 26.14 -9.83
N LYS A 68 -5.59 26.20 -10.15
CA LYS A 68 -6.62 25.45 -9.42
C LYS A 68 -6.50 23.95 -9.64
N ASP A 69 -6.46 23.51 -10.89
CA ASP A 69 -6.40 22.08 -11.24
C ASP A 69 -5.09 21.44 -10.77
N ARG A 70 -4.00 22.22 -10.77
CA ARG A 70 -2.70 21.81 -10.20
C ARG A 70 -2.79 21.59 -8.68
N LEU A 71 -3.41 22.52 -7.97
CA LEU A 71 -3.62 22.41 -6.53
C LEU A 71 -4.47 21.18 -6.20
N ASP A 72 -5.54 20.96 -6.95
CA ASP A 72 -6.43 19.81 -6.76
C ASP A 72 -5.72 18.48 -7.08
N HIS A 73 -4.84 18.44 -8.09
CA HIS A 73 -3.99 17.30 -8.38
C HIS A 73 -3.06 16.95 -7.19
N TYR A 74 -2.29 17.91 -6.68
CA TYR A 74 -1.38 17.64 -5.56
C TYR A 74 -2.11 17.32 -4.25
N ARG A 75 -3.32 17.85 -4.06
CA ARG A 75 -4.20 17.45 -2.94
C ARG A 75 -4.62 15.98 -3.08
N ALA A 76 -5.06 15.56 -4.26
CA ALA A 76 -5.42 14.18 -4.52
C ALA A 76 -4.23 13.22 -4.32
N GLU A 77 -3.03 13.58 -4.79
CA GLU A 77 -1.81 12.79 -4.57
C GLU A 77 -1.45 12.66 -3.09
N ARG A 78 -1.59 13.74 -2.31
CA ARG A 78 -1.35 13.69 -0.86
C ARG A 78 -2.35 12.79 -0.14
N GLU A 79 -3.64 12.87 -0.49
CA GLU A 79 -4.65 11.97 0.08
C GLU A 79 -4.40 10.52 -0.32
N ARG A 80 -3.93 10.26 -1.54
CA ARG A 80 -3.51 8.90 -1.95
C ARG A 80 -2.37 8.38 -1.07
N LEU A 81 -1.31 9.16 -0.89
CA LEU A 81 -0.18 8.79 -0.04
C LEU A 81 -0.61 8.56 1.42
N LYS A 82 -1.55 9.37 1.92
CA LYS A 82 -2.11 9.20 3.26
C LYS A 82 -2.90 7.90 3.39
N LEU A 83 -3.75 7.58 2.41
CA LEU A 83 -4.48 6.32 2.35
C LEU A 83 -3.53 5.11 2.26
N GLU A 84 -2.47 5.21 1.46
CA GLU A 84 -1.42 4.18 1.38
C GLU A 84 -0.73 3.95 2.74
N ALA A 85 -0.42 5.02 3.46
CA ALA A 85 0.16 4.94 4.79
C ALA A 85 -0.82 4.34 5.81
N GLU A 86 -2.10 4.74 5.78
CA GLU A 86 -3.16 4.16 6.63
C GLU A 86 -3.35 2.65 6.36
N GLN A 87 -3.20 2.23 5.11
CA GLN A 87 -3.24 0.81 4.69
C GLN A 87 -1.93 0.06 4.96
N ARG A 88 -0.89 0.73 5.47
CA ARG A 88 0.47 0.19 5.66
C ARG A 88 1.12 -0.32 4.37
N LEU A 89 0.76 0.26 3.24
CA LEU A 89 1.44 0.04 1.97
C LEU A 89 2.77 0.82 1.92
N THR A 90 2.87 1.90 2.68
CA THR A 90 4.09 2.67 2.89
C THR A 90 4.39 2.75 4.39
N LEU A 91 5.67 2.71 4.74
CA LEU A 91 6.16 2.90 6.10
C LEU A 91 7.05 4.13 6.14
N SER A 92 6.97 4.89 7.22
CA SER A 92 7.91 5.99 7.45
C SER A 92 9.31 5.45 7.77
N ALA A 93 10.34 6.24 7.45
CA ALA A 93 11.72 5.89 7.78
C ALA A 93 11.90 5.61 9.28
N THR A 94 11.30 6.42 10.14
CA THR A 94 11.35 6.24 11.61
C THR A 94 10.72 4.93 12.08
N GLU A 95 9.64 4.47 11.44
CA GLU A 95 9.03 3.17 11.76
C GLU A 95 9.94 2.01 11.37
N VAL A 96 10.58 2.09 10.20
CA VAL A 96 11.56 1.11 9.73
C VAL A 96 12.76 1.07 10.69
N GLU A 97 13.32 2.23 11.02
CA GLU A 97 14.43 2.36 11.98
C GLU A 97 14.07 1.74 13.34
N ALA A 98 12.88 2.04 13.86
CA ALA A 98 12.43 1.49 15.14
C ALA A 98 12.24 -0.04 15.08
N ALA A 99 11.69 -0.56 13.99
CA ALA A 99 11.53 -2.01 13.80
C ALA A 99 12.88 -2.72 13.69
N VAL A 100 13.78 -2.20 12.86
CA VAL A 100 15.15 -2.74 12.70
C VAL A 100 15.92 -2.65 14.01
N SER A 101 15.85 -1.53 14.73
CA SER A 101 16.48 -1.36 16.05
C SER A 101 16.00 -2.41 17.05
N LYS A 102 14.68 -2.69 17.10
CA LYS A 102 14.13 -3.74 17.97
C LYS A 102 14.70 -5.11 17.62
N ILE A 103 14.77 -5.46 16.34
CA ILE A 103 15.30 -6.75 15.86
C ILE A 103 16.78 -6.88 16.22
N LEU A 104 17.59 -5.87 15.90
CA LEU A 104 19.03 -5.88 16.15
C LEU A 104 19.35 -5.94 17.66
N LYS A 105 18.61 -5.20 18.49
CA LYS A 105 18.74 -5.27 19.96
C LYS A 105 18.40 -6.65 20.48
N ALA A 106 17.32 -7.26 20.01
CA ALA A 106 16.95 -8.61 20.41
C ALA A 106 18.04 -9.62 20.03
N LEU A 107 18.61 -9.51 18.82
CA LEU A 107 19.70 -10.37 18.36
C LEU A 107 20.98 -10.16 19.18
N ALA A 108 21.40 -8.92 19.42
CA ALA A 108 22.56 -8.60 20.23
C ALA A 108 22.41 -9.10 21.68
N GLN A 109 21.21 -9.01 22.25
CA GLN A 109 20.90 -9.57 23.57
C GLN A 109 20.97 -11.09 23.57
N GLN A 110 20.52 -11.77 22.51
CA GLN A 110 20.67 -13.22 22.42
C GLN A 110 22.15 -13.59 22.45
N ILE A 111 22.98 -12.91 21.66
CA ILE A 111 24.44 -13.12 21.67
C ILE A 111 24.98 -12.94 23.09
N GLU A 112 24.71 -11.81 23.76
CA GLU A 112 25.22 -11.55 25.12
C GLU A 112 24.86 -12.62 26.16
N THR A 113 23.69 -13.24 26.02
CA THR A 113 23.23 -14.27 26.97
C THR A 113 23.70 -15.69 26.64
N LEU A 114 24.29 -15.91 25.46
CA LEU A 114 24.80 -17.24 25.08
C LEU A 114 25.82 -17.82 26.06
N PRO A 115 26.79 -17.09 26.66
CA PRO A 115 27.80 -17.73 27.50
C PRO A 115 27.14 -18.34 28.74
N ALA A 116 26.24 -17.60 29.38
CA ALA A 116 25.46 -18.07 30.53
C ALA A 116 24.58 -19.29 30.19
N ARG A 117 24.00 -19.32 28.98
CA ARG A 117 23.22 -20.49 28.50
C ARG A 117 24.13 -21.69 28.24
N LEU A 118 25.32 -21.47 27.67
CA LEU A 118 26.28 -22.54 27.43
C LEU A 118 26.83 -23.13 28.73
N GLU A 119 27.11 -22.31 29.75
CA GLU A 119 27.47 -22.78 31.08
C GLU A 119 26.38 -23.65 31.70
N ARG A 120 25.13 -23.17 31.69
CA ARG A 120 24.01 -23.85 32.34
C ARG A 120 23.57 -25.11 31.59
N ASP A 121 23.44 -25.03 30.27
CA ASP A 121 22.78 -26.05 29.46
C ASP A 121 23.78 -27.09 28.92
N PHE A 122 25.08 -26.74 28.83
CA PHE A 122 26.14 -27.59 28.28
C PHE A 122 27.33 -27.81 29.22
N GLY A 123 27.33 -27.19 30.40
CA GLY A 123 28.35 -27.44 31.43
C GLY A 123 29.73 -26.85 31.13
N LEU A 124 29.79 -25.78 30.33
CA LEU A 124 31.06 -25.09 30.07
C LEU A 124 31.70 -24.61 31.37
N THR A 125 33.01 -24.77 31.47
CA THR A 125 33.79 -24.22 32.57
C THR A 125 33.96 -22.71 32.42
N ALA A 126 34.15 -21.99 33.51
CA ALA A 126 34.41 -20.55 33.48
C ALA A 126 35.61 -20.17 32.58
N ALA A 127 36.63 -21.04 32.50
CA ALA A 127 37.78 -20.83 31.62
C ALA A 127 37.43 -21.00 30.13
N GLU A 128 36.50 -21.89 29.78
CA GLU A 128 35.98 -22.05 28.41
C GLU A 128 35.09 -20.87 28.02
N THR A 129 34.21 -20.44 28.92
CA THR A 129 33.36 -19.26 28.73
C THR A 129 34.20 -17.99 28.55
N ALA A 130 35.26 -17.82 29.35
CA ALA A 130 36.18 -16.69 29.24
C ALA A 130 36.78 -16.54 27.83
N ARG A 131 37.02 -17.66 27.12
CA ARG A 131 37.55 -17.66 25.75
C ARG A 131 36.51 -17.27 24.69
N LEU A 132 35.22 -17.40 25.00
CA LEU A 132 34.12 -17.05 24.10
C LEU A 132 33.84 -15.55 24.05
N TYR A 133 33.95 -14.83 25.18
CA TYR A 133 33.60 -13.40 25.26
C TYR A 133 34.25 -12.54 24.16
N PRO A 134 35.56 -12.63 23.87
CA PRO A 134 36.18 -11.81 22.82
C PRO A 134 35.60 -12.08 21.42
N ALA A 135 35.30 -13.34 21.10
CA ALA A 135 34.69 -13.70 19.82
C ALA A 135 33.26 -13.16 19.70
N MET A 136 32.53 -13.12 20.82
CA MET A 136 31.16 -12.62 20.88
C MET A 136 31.10 -11.10 20.82
N ASP A 137 32.04 -10.41 21.46
CA ASP A 137 32.25 -8.97 21.32
C ASP A 137 32.53 -8.61 19.85
N ALA A 138 33.47 -9.33 19.22
CA ALA A 138 33.78 -9.13 17.80
C ALA A 138 32.56 -9.39 16.90
N ALA A 139 31.76 -10.42 17.18
CA ALA A 139 30.54 -10.70 16.44
C ALA A 139 29.50 -9.58 16.58
N ARG A 140 29.36 -8.99 17.76
CA ARG A 140 28.44 -7.86 17.98
C ARG A 140 28.90 -6.60 17.28
N GLU A 141 30.19 -6.29 17.31
CA GLU A 141 30.75 -5.14 16.61
C GLU A 141 30.59 -5.31 15.10
N SER A 142 30.86 -6.51 14.57
CA SER A 142 30.64 -6.82 13.14
C SER A 142 29.18 -6.68 12.73
N LEU A 143 28.24 -7.16 13.56
CA LEU A 143 26.80 -6.97 13.33
C LEU A 143 26.41 -5.49 13.31
N HIS A 144 26.94 -4.70 14.25
CA HIS A 144 26.68 -3.27 14.31
C HIS A 144 27.21 -2.55 13.07
N ALA A 145 28.46 -2.79 12.68
CA ALA A 145 29.06 -2.20 11.49
C ALA A 145 28.27 -2.54 10.22
N ALA A 146 27.90 -3.81 10.04
CA ALA A 146 27.11 -4.26 8.91
C ALA A 146 25.71 -3.62 8.87
N ALA A 147 25.06 -3.48 10.02
CA ALA A 147 23.75 -2.84 10.11
C ALA A 147 23.81 -1.34 9.80
N VAL A 148 24.83 -0.64 10.28
CA VAL A 148 25.03 0.79 9.99
C VAL A 148 25.29 1.01 8.51
N GLU A 149 26.10 0.16 7.89
CA GLU A 149 26.39 0.25 6.45
C GLU A 149 25.13 -0.01 5.61
N ALA A 150 24.36 -1.05 5.96
CA ALA A 150 23.12 -1.37 5.26
C ALA A 150 22.05 -0.27 5.33
N LEU A 151 22.03 0.53 6.40
CA LEU A 151 21.11 1.66 6.56
C LEU A 151 21.56 2.94 5.84
N ARG A 152 22.80 2.99 5.34
CA ARG A 152 23.33 4.13 4.58
C ARG A 152 23.15 3.98 3.06
N ALA A 153 22.92 2.76 2.58
CA ALA A 153 22.72 2.43 1.17
C ALA A 153 21.29 2.72 0.71
#